data_AF-K0ZSX1-F1
#
_entry.id   AF-K0ZSX1-F1
#
_cell.length_a   1.000
_cell.length_b   1.000
_cell.length_c   1.000
_cell.angle_alpha   90.00
_cell.angle_beta   90.00
_cell.angle_gamma   90.00
#
_symmetry.space_group_name_H-M   'P 1'
#
loop_
_entity.id
_entity.type
_entity.pdbx_description
1 polymer ?
#
loop_
_entity_poly.entity_id
_entity_poly.type
_entity_poly.pdbx_seq_one_letter_code
_entity_poly.pdbx_strand_id
1 'polypeptide(L)'
;AESFKVADAYAWVLEGRYDAFFDIKLSFEKAVTAEDGPYHQYADKLSWFPYKGIPTYPLIHRDEKGEKFAKEYEKAIKELKEDGTLAKLSQQYFKEDVFSYVDKD
;
A
#
# COMPACT_ATOMS: atom_id res chain seq x y z
N ALA A 1 -16.53 23.84 1.02
CA ALA A 1 -16.22 22.53 0.43
C ALA A 1 -15.87 21.60 1.59
N GLU A 2 -16.59 20.49 1.76
CA GLU A 2 -16.14 19.47 2.70
C GLU A 2 -14.80 18.91 2.19
N SER A 3 -13.78 18.93 3.05
CA SER A 3 -12.50 18.32 2.76
C SER A 3 -12.64 16.83 3.07
N PHE A 4 -12.66 16.00 2.03
CA PHE A 4 -12.68 14.55 2.17
C PHE A 4 -11.46 14.10 2.98
N LYS A 5 -11.71 13.58 4.18
CA LYS A 5 -10.70 12.85 4.94
C LYS A 5 -11.01 11.37 4.77
N VAL A 6 -9.98 10.54 4.56
CA VAL A 6 -10.10 9.07 4.53
C VAL A 6 -10.90 8.53 5.74
N ALA A 7 -10.81 9.25 6.86
CA ALA A 7 -11.65 9.14 8.05
C ALA A 7 -13.15 8.91 7.81
N ASP A 8 -13.76 9.69 6.91
CA ASP A 8 -15.22 9.68 6.71
C ASP A 8 -15.67 8.42 5.96
N ALA A 9 -14.77 7.82 5.17
CA ALA A 9 -15.07 6.63 4.38
C ALA A 9 -15.40 5.41 5.25
N TYR A 10 -14.73 5.23 6.39
CA TYR A 10 -15.06 4.15 7.34
C TYR A 10 -16.48 4.29 7.88
N ALA A 11 -16.87 5.51 8.29
CA ALA A 11 -18.21 5.77 8.81
C ALA A 11 -19.28 5.57 7.72
N TRP A 12 -19.02 6.01 6.48
CA TRP A 12 -19.99 5.87 5.39
C TRP A 12 -20.26 4.43 4.99
N VAL A 13 -19.27 3.53 5.08
CA VAL A 13 -19.50 2.09 4.91
C VAL A 13 -20.40 1.57 6.03
N LEU A 14 -20.12 1.94 7.29
CA LEU A 14 -20.94 1.52 8.44
C LEU A 14 -22.37 2.09 8.42
N GLU A 15 -22.55 3.28 7.86
CA GLU A 15 -23.85 3.91 7.65
C GLU A 15 -24.61 3.33 6.44
N GLY A 16 -24.00 2.43 5.67
CA GLY A 16 -24.63 1.80 4.50
C GLY A 16 -24.73 2.72 3.27
N ARG A 17 -23.94 3.81 3.22
CA ARG A 17 -23.89 4.69 2.03
C ARG A 17 -23.09 4.05 0.89
N TYR A 18 -22.16 3.15 1.23
CA TYR A 18 -21.35 2.36 0.31
C TYR A 18 -21.15 0.96 0.88
N ASP A 19 -21.03 -0.04 0.00
CA ASP A 19 -20.74 -1.43 0.43
C ASP A 19 -19.26 -1.62 0.84
N ALA A 20 -18.35 -0.86 0.21
CA ALA A 20 -16.91 -0.88 0.47
C ALA A 20 -16.23 0.38 -0.12
N PHE A 21 -14.96 0.59 0.22
CA PHE A 21 -14.09 1.58 -0.45
C PHE A 21 -12.65 1.06 -0.54
N PHE A 22 -11.83 1.69 -1.39
CA PHE A 22 -10.41 1.34 -1.50
C PHE A 22 -9.58 2.06 -0.43
N ASP A 23 -8.83 1.27 0.34
CA ASP A 23 -7.90 1.76 1.34
C ASP A 23 -6.54 1.05 1.24
N ILE A 24 -5.49 1.72 1.70
CA ILE A 24 -4.14 1.16 1.81
C ILE A 24 -4.09 0.31 3.09
N LYS A 25 -3.59 -0.93 3.00
CA LYS A 25 -3.51 -1.85 4.15
C LYS A 25 -2.94 -1.20 5.41
N LEU A 26 -1.81 -0.52 5.28
CA LEU A 26 -1.13 0.15 6.40
C LEU A 26 -1.99 1.28 7.01
N SER A 27 -2.78 1.97 6.20
CA SER A 27 -3.72 2.98 6.70
C SER A 27 -4.79 2.32 7.54
N PHE A 28 -5.42 1.24 7.05
CA PHE A 28 -6.43 0.48 7.81
C PHE A 28 -5.84 -0.11 9.10
N GLU A 29 -4.65 -0.70 9.05
CA GLU A 29 -3.99 -1.27 10.23
C GLU A 29 -3.73 -0.21 11.31
N LYS A 30 -3.27 0.99 10.93
CA LYS A 30 -3.00 2.07 11.88
C LYS A 30 -4.26 2.80 12.33
N ALA A 31 -5.27 2.89 11.48
CA ALA A 31 -6.49 3.64 11.73
C ALA A 31 -7.48 2.82 12.56
N VAL A 32 -7.70 1.56 12.18
CA VAL A 32 -8.79 0.71 12.65
C VAL A 32 -8.26 -0.46 13.49
N THR A 33 -7.22 -1.17 13.04
CA THR A 33 -6.76 -2.38 13.74
C THR A 33 -5.99 -2.07 15.02
N ALA A 34 -5.10 -1.09 15.02
CA ALA A 34 -4.29 -0.71 16.18
C ALA A 34 -5.15 -0.20 17.34
N GLU A 35 -4.86 -0.62 18.57
CA GLU A 35 -5.64 -0.25 19.77
C GLU A 35 -5.69 1.26 20.03
N ASP A 36 -4.61 1.97 19.68
CA ASP A 36 -4.48 3.43 19.76
C ASP A 36 -4.90 4.15 18.47
N GLY A 37 -5.42 3.39 17.49
CA GLY A 37 -5.89 3.91 16.22
C GLY A 37 -7.12 4.81 16.39
N PRO A 38 -7.21 5.94 15.66
CA PRO A 38 -8.33 6.89 15.78
C PRO A 38 -9.71 6.28 15.46
N TYR A 39 -9.75 5.12 14.80
CA TYR A 39 -10.96 4.40 14.43
C TYR A 39 -11.04 2.99 15.02
N HIS A 40 -10.28 2.70 16.07
CA HIS A 40 -10.27 1.38 16.71
C HIS A 40 -11.65 0.94 17.21
N GLN A 41 -12.54 1.88 17.56
CA GLN A 41 -13.93 1.57 17.91
C GLN A 41 -14.72 0.83 16.80
N TYR A 42 -14.19 0.78 15.57
CA TYR A 42 -14.78 0.09 14.43
C TYR A 42 -14.09 -1.23 14.08
N ALA A 43 -13.08 -1.66 14.84
CA ALA A 43 -12.29 -2.86 14.55
C ALA A 43 -13.14 -4.13 14.40
N ASP A 44 -14.18 -4.30 15.23
CA ASP A 44 -15.10 -5.45 15.16
C ASP A 44 -16.20 -5.31 14.09
N LYS A 45 -16.27 -4.16 13.41
CA LYS A 45 -17.35 -3.84 12.46
C LYS A 45 -16.86 -3.74 11.02
N LEU A 46 -15.56 -3.60 10.82
CA LEU A 46 -14.93 -3.46 9.51
C LEU A 46 -13.93 -4.59 9.31
N SER A 47 -13.77 -5.00 8.04
CA SER A 47 -12.71 -5.92 7.64
C SER A 47 -11.97 -5.35 6.45
N TRP A 48 -10.73 -5.79 6.26
CA TRP A 48 -9.91 -5.43 5.12
C TRP A 48 -9.35 -6.70 4.48
N PHE A 49 -9.28 -6.72 3.15
CA PHE A 49 -8.67 -7.80 2.39
C PHE A 49 -7.95 -7.25 1.15
N PRO A 50 -6.90 -7.92 0.66
CA PRO A 50 -6.17 -7.48 -0.51
C PRO A 50 -7.02 -7.64 -1.77
N TYR A 51 -7.13 -6.57 -2.55
CA TYR A 51 -7.75 -6.60 -3.89
C TYR A 51 -6.71 -6.49 -5.01
N LYS A 52 -5.84 -5.47 -4.92
CA LYS A 52 -4.82 -5.18 -5.94
C LYS A 52 -3.62 -4.47 -5.34
N GLY A 53 -2.42 -4.87 -5.74
CA GLY A 53 -1.17 -4.19 -5.41
C GLY A 53 -1.01 -2.91 -6.24
N ILE A 54 -0.48 -1.86 -5.61
CA ILE A 54 -0.18 -0.58 -6.28
C ILE A 54 1.32 -0.58 -6.63
N PRO A 55 1.69 -0.59 -7.92
CA PRO A 55 3.08 -0.42 -8.31
C PRO A 55 3.63 0.90 -7.75
N THR A 56 4.77 0.83 -7.08
CA THR A 56 5.42 2.00 -6.48
C THR A 56 6.77 2.21 -7.15
N TYR A 57 7.01 3.43 -7.61
CA TYR A 57 8.22 3.81 -8.34
C TYR A 57 8.91 4.99 -7.65
N PRO A 58 10.25 5.02 -7.58
CA PRO A 58 10.95 6.20 -7.08
C PRO A 58 10.79 7.35 -8.07
N LEU A 59 10.66 8.57 -7.54
CA LEU A 59 10.73 9.78 -8.33
C LEU A 59 12.19 10.23 -8.41
N ILE A 60 12.75 10.23 -9.63
CA ILE A 60 14.13 10.62 -9.91
C ILE A 60 14.12 11.94 -10.69
N HIS A 61 15.03 12.85 -10.34
CA HIS A 61 15.12 14.15 -11.00
C HIS A 61 15.44 14.00 -12.50
N ARG A 62 14.85 14.86 -13.33
CA ARG A 62 14.97 14.78 -14.80
C ARG A 62 16.17 15.57 -15.31
N ASP A 63 17.36 15.05 -15.06
CA ASP A 63 18.64 15.54 -15.59
C ASP A 63 19.55 14.38 -16.02
N GLU A 64 20.70 14.67 -16.63
CA GLU A 64 21.63 13.63 -17.12
C GLU A 64 22.10 12.68 -16.00
N LYS A 65 22.29 13.20 -14.78
CA LYS A 65 22.67 12.39 -13.62
C LYS A 65 21.53 11.46 -13.19
N GLY A 66 20.31 11.97 -13.17
CA GLY A 66 19.09 11.25 -12.85
C GLY A 66 18.77 10.18 -13.88
N GLU A 67 18.96 10.45 -15.17
CA GLU A 67 18.81 9.44 -16.23
C GLU A 67 19.81 8.28 -16.06
N LYS A 68 21.07 8.60 -15.75
CA LYS A 68 22.07 7.57 -15.46
C LYS A 68 21.69 6.77 -14.21
N PHE A 69 21.28 7.44 -13.15
CA PHE A 69 20.87 6.79 -11.89
C PHE A 69 19.62 5.91 -12.09
N ALA A 70 18.64 6.36 -12.85
CA ALA A 70 17.42 5.59 -13.14
C ALA A 70 17.73 4.25 -13.82
N LYS A 71 18.65 4.24 -14.80
CA LYS A 71 19.07 3.01 -15.49
C LYS A 71 19.77 2.02 -14.54
N GLU A 72 20.69 2.52 -13.70
CA GLU A 72 21.38 1.68 -12.72
C GLU A 72 20.41 1.17 -11.64
N TYR A 73 19.47 2.01 -11.20
CA TYR A 73 18.43 1.63 -10.25
C TYR A 73 17.52 0.53 -10.82
N GLU A 74 17.04 0.68 -12.06
CA GLU A 74 16.19 -0.32 -12.72
C GLU A 74 16.91 -1.67 -12.84
N LYS A 75 18.19 -1.64 -13.23
CA LYS A 75 19.04 -2.85 -13.27
C LYS A 75 19.14 -3.50 -11.89
N ALA A 76 19.44 -2.73 -10.84
CA ALA A 76 19.56 -3.26 -9.48
C ALA A 76 18.23 -3.85 -8.98
N ILE A 77 17.10 -3.18 -9.21
CA ILE A 77 15.77 -3.70 -8.83
C ILE A 77 15.44 -4.99 -9.56
N LYS A 78 15.81 -5.11 -10.84
CA LYS A 78 15.63 -6.35 -11.61
C LYS A 78 16.44 -7.51 -11.01
N GLU A 79 17.72 -7.28 -10.72
CA GLU A 79 18.61 -8.28 -10.10
C GLU A 79 18.07 -8.74 -8.73
N LEU A 80 17.63 -7.79 -7.88
CA LEU A 80 17.03 -8.07 -6.57
C LEU A 80 15.67 -8.79 -6.64
N LYS A 81 14.94 -8.62 -7.74
CA LYS A 81 13.68 -9.34 -8.00
C LYS A 81 13.98 -10.78 -8.41
N GLU A 82 14.93 -10.97 -9.32
CA GLU A 82 15.32 -12.29 -9.85
C GLU A 82 15.97 -13.19 -8.79
N ASP A 83 16.78 -12.63 -7.89
CA ASP A 83 17.43 -13.37 -6.81
C ASP A 83 16.54 -13.63 -5.57
N GLY A 84 15.30 -13.12 -5.59
CA GLY A 84 14.31 -13.27 -4.53
C GLY A 84 14.54 -12.38 -3.30
N THR A 85 15.49 -11.44 -3.33
CA THR A 85 15.73 -10.50 -2.24
C THR A 85 14.51 -9.65 -1.93
N LEU A 86 13.83 -9.13 -2.96
CA LEU A 86 12.61 -8.32 -2.76
C LEU A 86 11.50 -9.11 -2.06
N ALA A 87 11.28 -10.38 -2.44
CA ALA A 87 10.28 -11.23 -1.79
C ALA A 87 10.63 -11.52 -0.33
N LYS A 88 11.91 -11.79 -0.03
CA LYS A 88 12.39 -11.97 1.37
C LYS A 88 12.17 -10.72 2.22
N LEU A 89 12.50 -9.55 1.68
CA LEU A 89 12.26 -8.26 2.35
C LEU A 89 10.76 -8.04 2.57
N SER A 90 9.93 -8.33 1.56
CA SER A 90 8.48 -8.21 1.70
C SER A 90 7.96 -9.07 2.86
N GLN A 91 8.36 -10.34 2.91
CA GLN A 91 7.98 -11.25 4.00
C GLN A 91 8.48 -10.76 5.36
N GLN A 92 9.69 -10.20 5.43
CA GLN A 92 10.24 -9.67 6.68
C GLN A 92 9.41 -8.52 7.25
N TYR A 93 9.09 -7.53 6.41
CA TYR A 93 8.47 -6.27 6.83
C TYR A 93 6.94 -6.29 6.81
N PHE A 94 6.32 -7.02 5.88
CA PHE A 94 4.87 -7.06 5.70
C PHE A 94 4.24 -8.41 6.07
N LYS A 95 5.04 -9.42 6.42
CA LYS A 95 4.58 -10.81 6.72
C LYS A 95 3.85 -11.48 5.56
N GLU A 96 4.01 -10.94 4.36
CA GLU A 96 3.46 -11.44 3.11
C GLU A 96 4.33 -10.98 1.94
N ASP A 97 4.13 -11.57 0.75
CA ASP A 97 4.76 -11.10 -0.48
C ASP A 97 3.83 -10.11 -1.19
N VAL A 98 4.03 -8.81 -0.98
CA VAL A 98 3.15 -7.77 -1.53
C VAL A 98 3.24 -7.69 -3.06
N PHE A 99 4.31 -8.23 -3.65
CA PHE A 99 4.50 -8.27 -5.09
C PHE A 99 3.57 -9.30 -5.76
N SER A 100 3.01 -10.26 -5.02
CA SER A 100 2.04 -11.21 -5.57
C SER A 100 0.70 -10.58 -5.94
N TYR A 101 0.42 -9.36 -5.45
CA TYR A 101 -0.82 -8.63 -5.73
C TYR A 101 -0.70 -7.67 -6.91
N VAL A 102 0.50 -7.46 -7.44
CA VAL A 102 0.71 -6.60 -8.61
C VAL A 102 0.49 -7.44 -9.86
N ASP A 103 -0.29 -6.92 -10.81
CA ASP A 103 -0.51 -7.60 -12.10
C ASP A 103 0.85 -7.91 -12.76
N LYS A 104 0.94 -9.07 -13.40
CA LYS A 104 2.07 -9.37 -14.27
C LYS A 104 1.82 -8.67 -15.60
N ASP A 105 2.73 -7.78 -15.98
CA ASP A 105 2.76 -7.18 -17.32
C ASP A 105 2.79 -8.26 -18.43
#